data_AF-A0A1Q8RC35-F1
#
_entry.id   AF-A0A1Q8RC35-F1
#
_cell.length_a   1.000
_cell.length_b   1.000
_cell.length_c   1.000
_cell.angle_alpha   90.00
_cell.angle_beta   90.00
_cell.angle_gamma   90.00
#
_symmetry.space_group_name_H-M   'P 1'
#
loop_
_entity.id
_entity.type
_entity.pdbx_description
1 polymer ?
#
loop_
_entity_poly.entity_id
_entity_poly.type
_entity_poly.pdbx_seq_one_letter_code
_entity_poly.pdbx_strand_id
1 'polypeptide(L)'
;MDGNNLFKDLLAVTARAWKSRDPRALLSLFALDTTMTDHDAHIHNPSAFLERHQEHWNGFHEDFEVYLDDKYPVYWTDVDRAGNEYCSFRTVNRGVFLNDVGRREATGLPSKYSSVTG
;
A
#
# COMPACT_ATOMS: atom_id res chain seq x y z
N MET A 1 -24.15 11.03 3.71
CA MET A 1 -22.68 11.19 3.75
C MET A 1 -22.17 10.64 2.43
N ASP A 2 -21.41 11.43 1.67
CA ASP A 2 -20.88 10.97 0.37
C ASP A 2 -19.81 9.91 0.63
N GLY A 3 -20.06 8.65 0.23
CA GLY A 3 -19.14 7.51 0.43
C GLY A 3 -17.73 7.75 -0.11
N ASN A 4 -17.58 8.66 -1.08
CA ASN A 4 -16.30 9.10 -1.62
C ASN A 4 -15.36 9.76 -0.60
N ASN A 5 -15.87 10.37 0.47
CA ASN A 5 -15.03 11.00 1.49
C ASN A 5 -14.51 9.98 2.52
N LEU A 6 -15.31 8.96 2.85
CA LEU A 6 -14.90 7.89 3.77
C LEU A 6 -13.71 7.10 3.20
N PHE A 7 -13.79 6.72 1.93
CA PHE A 7 -12.67 6.04 1.27
C PHE A 7 -11.43 6.91 1.22
N LYS A 8 -11.53 8.19 0.84
CA LYS A 8 -10.35 9.06 0.79
C LYS A 8 -9.62 9.17 2.12
N ASP A 9 -10.36 9.27 3.23
CA ASP A 9 -9.77 9.32 4.57
C ASP A 9 -9.10 7.99 4.94
N LEU A 10 -9.76 6.85 4.69
CA LEU A 10 -9.20 5.53 4.91
C LEU A 10 -7.93 5.31 4.06
N LEU A 11 -7.96 5.69 2.79
CA LEU A 11 -6.85 5.54 1.87
C LEU A 11 -5.66 6.42 2.24
N ALA A 12 -5.91 7.63 2.76
CA ALA A 12 -4.87 8.48 3.32
C ALA A 12 -4.29 7.90 4.61
N VAL A 13 -5.08 7.19 5.42
CA VAL A 13 -4.56 6.41 6.56
C VAL A 13 -3.70 5.25 6.06
N THR A 14 -4.15 4.48 5.07
CA THR A 14 -3.40 3.37 4.48
C THR A 14 -2.05 3.83 3.91
N ALA A 15 -2.02 4.91 3.13
CA ALA A 15 -0.77 5.45 2.58
C ALA A 15 0.21 5.90 3.69
N ARG A 16 -0.30 6.53 4.76
CA ARG A 16 0.51 6.92 5.92
C ARG A 16 1.06 5.72 6.70
N ALA A 17 0.23 4.70 6.90
CA ALA A 17 0.62 3.46 7.58
C ALA A 17 1.62 2.65 6.73
N TRP A 18 1.52 2.70 5.40
CA TRP A 18 2.49 2.08 4.51
C TRP A 18 3.85 2.80 4.55
N LYS A 19 3.83 4.13 4.59
CA LYS A 19 5.04 4.96 4.75
C LYS A 19 5.68 4.80 6.13
N SER A 20 4.94 4.39 7.17
CA SER A 20 5.52 4.34 8.50
C SER A 20 6.65 3.31 8.58
N ARG A 21 7.65 3.61 9.40
CA ARG A 21 8.69 2.64 9.77
C ARG A 21 8.27 1.68 10.88
N ASP A 22 7.01 1.79 11.32
CA ASP A 22 6.38 0.89 12.29
C ASP A 22 5.39 -0.02 11.58
N PRO A 23 5.64 -1.35 11.52
CA PRO A 23 4.74 -2.27 10.84
C PRO A 23 3.37 -2.39 11.52
N ARG A 24 3.27 -2.09 12.81
CA ARG A 24 2.01 -2.21 13.56
C ARG A 24 0.92 -1.29 13.03
N ALA A 25 1.30 -0.11 12.52
CA ALA A 25 0.34 0.83 11.94
C ALA A 25 -0.35 0.24 10.71
N LEU A 26 0.40 -0.43 9.83
CA LEU A 26 -0.15 -1.08 8.66
C LEU A 26 -0.95 -2.33 9.03
N LEU A 27 -0.41 -3.15 9.93
CA LEU A 27 -1.05 -4.38 10.40
C LEU A 27 -2.41 -4.13 11.07
N SER A 28 -2.57 -3.01 11.79
CA SER A 28 -3.84 -2.65 12.43
C SER A 28 -5.01 -2.37 11.46
N LEU A 29 -4.73 -2.22 10.16
CA LEU A 29 -5.75 -2.01 9.14
C LEU A 29 -6.38 -3.31 8.63
N PHE A 30 -5.83 -4.47 9.02
CA PHE A 30 -6.24 -5.77 8.52
C PHE A 30 -6.83 -6.64 9.65
N ALA A 31 -7.92 -7.33 9.35
CA ALA A 31 -8.47 -8.36 10.22
C ALA A 31 -7.60 -9.63 10.18
N LEU A 32 -7.66 -10.46 11.22
CA LEU A 32 -6.83 -11.67 11.34
C LEU A 32 -7.12 -12.72 10.26
N ASP A 33 -8.32 -12.70 9.69
CA ASP A 33 -8.79 -13.58 8.62
C ASP A 33 -8.65 -12.97 7.22
N THR A 34 -8.00 -11.80 7.12
CA THR A 34 -7.72 -11.15 5.83
C THR A 34 -6.98 -12.11 4.88
N THR A 35 -7.37 -12.08 3.63
CA THR A 35 -6.60 -12.61 2.51
C THR A 35 -6.05 -11.46 1.67
N MET A 36 -4.84 -11.63 1.16
CA MET A 36 -4.21 -10.65 0.29
C MET A 36 -3.67 -11.35 -0.96
N THR A 37 -3.78 -10.67 -2.09
CA THR A 37 -3.11 -11.08 -3.32
C THR A 37 -2.02 -10.07 -3.63
N ASP A 38 -0.78 -10.53 -3.72
CA ASP A 38 0.35 -9.73 -4.19
C ASP A 38 0.88 -10.35 -5.48
N HIS A 39 0.73 -9.63 -6.60
CA HIS A 39 0.91 -10.18 -7.94
C HIS A 39 0.06 -11.45 -8.15
N ASP A 40 0.70 -12.62 -8.28
CA ASP A 40 0.02 -13.92 -8.43
C ASP A 40 -0.01 -14.75 -7.11
N ALA A 41 0.61 -14.23 -6.05
CA ALA A 41 0.71 -14.90 -4.77
C ALA A 41 -0.54 -14.65 -3.92
N HIS A 42 -1.18 -15.73 -3.47
CA HIS A 42 -2.34 -15.69 -2.59
C HIS A 42 -1.88 -15.95 -1.15
N ILE A 43 -2.09 -14.98 -0.27
CA ILE A 43 -1.56 -14.96 1.10
C ILE A 43 -2.73 -14.98 2.07
N HIS A 44 -2.84 -16.07 2.83
CA HIS A 44 -3.78 -16.17 3.94
C HIS A 44 -3.14 -15.62 5.22
N ASN A 45 -3.83 -14.72 5.92
CA ASN A 45 -3.29 -13.97 7.06
C ASN A 45 -1.96 -13.26 6.71
N PRO A 46 -2.02 -12.08 6.08
CA PRO A 46 -0.86 -11.43 5.51
C PRO A 46 0.08 -10.79 6.53
N SER A 47 -0.19 -10.91 7.84
CA SER A 47 0.54 -10.16 8.87
C SER A 47 2.06 -10.32 8.80
N ALA A 48 2.55 -11.57 8.80
CA ALA A 48 3.98 -11.84 8.73
C ALA A 48 4.60 -11.46 7.36
N PHE A 49 3.81 -11.48 6.29
CA PHE A 49 4.26 -11.03 4.98
C PHE A 49 4.39 -9.50 4.96
N LEU A 50 3.38 -8.77 5.42
CA LEU A 50 3.34 -7.32 5.45
C LEU A 50 4.45 -6.73 6.30
N GLU A 51 4.72 -7.32 7.48
CA GLU A 51 5.83 -6.93 8.35
C GLU A 51 7.16 -7.00 7.62
N ARG A 52 7.51 -8.17 7.06
CA ARG A 52 8.75 -8.35 6.30
C ARG A 52 8.80 -7.49 5.05
N HIS A 53 7.67 -7.31 4.37
CA HIS A 53 7.59 -6.50 3.17
C HIS A 53 7.90 -5.03 3.50
N GLN A 54 7.30 -4.50 4.57
CA GLN A 54 7.53 -3.13 5.02
C GLN A 54 8.96 -2.92 5.52
N GLU A 55 9.53 -3.86 6.28
CA GLU A 55 10.94 -3.82 6.70
C GLU A 55 11.89 -3.76 5.49
N HIS A 56 11.68 -4.60 4.48
CA HIS A 56 12.49 -4.58 3.26
C HIS A 56 12.41 -3.23 2.54
N TRP A 57 11.21 -2.72 2.28
CA TRP A 57 11.06 -1.43 1.57
C TRP A 57 11.63 -0.25 2.36
N ASN A 58 11.48 -0.25 3.68
CA ASN A 58 12.10 0.76 4.55
C ASN A 58 13.63 0.68 4.60
N GLY A 59 14.20 -0.52 4.43
CA GLY A 59 15.64 -0.74 4.33
C GLY A 59 16.22 -0.35 2.97
N PHE A 60 15.42 -0.35 1.90
CA PHE A 60 15.85 0.04 0.56
C PHE A 60 15.79 1.55 0.30
N HIS A 61 14.98 2.27 1.08
CA HIS A 61 14.70 3.70 0.88
C HIS A 61 14.74 4.47 2.19
N GLU A 62 15.76 5.30 2.39
CA GLU A 62 15.80 6.22 3.54
C GLU A 62 14.75 7.34 3.43
N ASP A 63 14.36 7.68 2.20
CA ASP A 63 13.42 8.76 1.85
C ASP A 63 12.08 8.21 1.31
N PHE A 64 11.68 7.01 1.73
CA PHE A 64 10.47 6.38 1.20
C PHE A 64 9.21 7.23 1.46
N GLU A 65 8.48 7.52 0.40
CA GLU A 65 7.20 8.21 0.45
C GLU A 65 6.13 7.41 -0.26
N VAL A 66 4.95 7.36 0.36
CA VAL A 66 3.73 6.82 -0.25
C VAL A 66 2.62 7.84 -0.08
N TYR A 67 1.96 8.17 -1.18
CA TYR A 67 0.81 9.08 -1.22
C TYR A 67 -0.20 8.59 -2.26
N LEU A 68 -1.45 9.06 -2.13
CA LEU A 68 -2.48 8.76 -3.12
C LEU A 68 -2.16 9.50 -4.42
N ASP A 69 -2.43 8.87 -5.56
CA ASP A 69 -2.31 9.53 -6.86
C ASP A 69 -3.40 10.60 -6.99
N ASP A 70 -3.04 11.88 -6.99
CA ASP A 70 -3.99 13.00 -7.10
C ASP A 70 -4.89 12.91 -8.34
N LYS A 71 -4.42 12.25 -9.42
CA LYS A 71 -5.22 12.08 -10.64
C LYS A 71 -6.28 10.99 -10.52
N TYR A 72 -5.98 9.94 -9.75
CA TYR A 72 -6.82 8.75 -9.60
C TYR A 72 -6.76 8.21 -8.17
N PRO A 73 -7.17 9.00 -7.15
CA PRO A 73 -7.02 8.60 -5.76
C PRO A 73 -7.95 7.43 -5.40
N VAL A 74 -9.09 7.34 -6.09
CA VAL A 74 -10.02 6.22 -6.08
C VAL A 74 -10.38 5.94 -7.53
N TYR A 75 -10.07 4.74 -8.02
CA TYR A 75 -10.37 4.32 -9.38
C TYR A 75 -11.82 3.80 -9.49
N TRP A 76 -12.27 3.05 -8.50
CA TRP A 76 -13.60 2.44 -8.47
C TRP A 76 -14.03 2.13 -7.03
N THR A 77 -15.32 2.13 -6.79
CA THR A 77 -15.95 1.68 -5.54
C THR A 77 -17.22 0.92 -5.85
N ASP A 78 -17.56 -0.07 -5.02
CA ASP A 78 -18.84 -0.79 -5.12
C ASP A 78 -19.27 -1.30 -3.74
N VAL A 79 -20.55 -1.63 -3.65
CA VAL A 79 -21.14 -2.23 -2.46
C VAL A 79 -21.93 -3.45 -2.87
N ASP A 80 -21.58 -4.61 -2.32
CA ASP A 80 -22.31 -5.84 -2.65
C ASP A 80 -23.69 -5.89 -1.98
N ARG A 81 -24.45 -6.96 -2.26
CA ARG A 81 -25.79 -7.17 -1.69
C ARG A 81 -25.79 -7.41 -0.17
N ALA A 82 -24.65 -7.80 0.39
CA ALA A 82 -24.48 -7.98 1.83
C ALA A 82 -24.05 -6.68 2.54
N GLY A 83 -23.77 -5.61 1.78
CA GLY A 83 -23.31 -4.34 2.29
C GLY A 83 -21.79 -4.24 2.46
N ASN A 84 -21.02 -5.17 1.88
CA ASN A 84 -19.56 -5.08 1.89
C ASN A 84 -19.10 -4.04 0.89
N GLU A 85 -18.20 -3.18 1.35
CA GLU A 85 -17.64 -2.08 0.57
C GLU A 85 -16.32 -2.50 -0.10
N TYR A 86 -16.21 -2.24 -1.40
CA TYR A 86 -15.02 -2.50 -2.20
C TYR A 86 -14.49 -1.19 -2.76
N CYS A 87 -13.17 -1.05 -2.82
CA CYS A 87 -12.55 0.08 -3.48
C CYS A 87 -11.27 -0.33 -4.19
N SER A 88 -10.98 0.31 -5.32
CA SER A 88 -9.68 0.26 -5.97
C SER A 88 -9.09 1.65 -5.93
N PHE A 89 -7.83 1.74 -5.53
CA PHE A 89 -7.12 3.00 -5.41
C PHE A 89 -5.69 2.90 -5.90
N ARG A 90 -5.12 4.05 -6.23
CA ARG A 90 -3.76 4.14 -6.73
C ARG A 90 -2.89 4.93 -5.78
N THR A 91 -1.77 4.32 -5.39
CA THR A 91 -0.71 5.01 -4.66
C THR A 91 0.47 5.28 -5.57
N VAL A 92 1.21 6.32 -5.22
CA VAL A 92 2.49 6.64 -5.80
C VAL A 92 3.54 6.42 -4.73
N ASN A 93 4.51 5.58 -5.06
CA ASN A 93 5.65 5.25 -4.22
C ASN A 93 6.87 5.97 -4.78
N ARG A 94 7.63 6.63 -3.91
CA ARG A 94 8.83 7.38 -4.26
C ARG A 94 9.94 7.06 -3.27
N GLY A 95 11.15 6.96 -3.77
CA GLY A 95 12.35 6.85 -2.94
C GLY A 95 13.58 6.60 -3.79
N VAL A 96 14.76 6.74 -3.18
CA VAL A 96 16.06 6.38 -3.74
C VAL A 96 16.41 4.97 -3.32
N PHE A 97 16.72 4.08 -4.26
CA PHE A 97 17.20 2.73 -3.92
C PHE A 97 18.65 2.81 -3.45
N LEU A 98 18.90 2.45 -2.19
CA LEU A 98 20.23 2.42 -1.60
C LEU A 98 20.89 1.04 -1.69
N ASN A 99 20.08 -0.02 -1.84
CA ASN A 99 20.55 -1.38 -2.12
C ASN A 99 19.79 -1.95 -3.32
N ASP A 100 20.40 -2.91 -4.02
CA ASP A 100 19.77 -3.60 -5.13
C ASP A 100 18.48 -4.29 -4.66
N VAL A 101 17.44 -4.18 -5.48
CA VAL A 101 16.19 -4.92 -5.29
C VAL A 101 16.04 -5.85 -6.49
N GLY A 102 15.38 -6.99 -6.35
CA GLY A 102 15.52 -8.12 -7.28
C GLY A 102 15.51 -7.84 -8.80
N ARG A 103 14.82 -6.79 -9.28
CA ARG A 103 14.82 -6.37 -10.70
C ARG A 103 15.39 -4.96 -10.97
N ARG A 104 16.05 -4.32 -10.00
CA ARG A 104 16.60 -2.95 -10.10
C ARG A 104 17.91 -2.81 -9.33
N GLU A 105 18.96 -2.41 -10.04
CA GLU A 105 20.23 -2.00 -9.42
C GLU A 105 20.07 -0.68 -8.65
N ALA A 106 20.76 -0.56 -7.52
CA ALA A 106 20.87 0.67 -6.74
C ALA A 106 21.73 1.68 -7.49
N THR A 107 21.06 2.52 -8.27
CA THR A 107 21.72 3.61 -9.02
C THR A 107 21.99 4.85 -8.14
N GLY A 108 21.47 4.90 -6.92
CA GLY A 108 21.48 6.10 -6.08
C GLY A 108 20.63 7.26 -6.63
N LEU A 109 19.84 7.02 -7.69
CA LEU A 109 18.97 8.02 -8.30
C LEU A 109 17.54 7.93 -7.76
N PRO A 110 16.79 9.06 -7.72
CA PRO A 110 15.38 9.05 -7.33
C PRO A 110 14.54 8.18 -8.26
N SER A 111 13.66 7.38 -7.66
CA SER A 111 12.68 6.58 -8.39
C SER A 111 11.25 6.97 -8.02
N LYS A 112 10.33 6.85 -8.98
CA LYS A 112 8.90 7.09 -8.79
C LYS A 112 8.12 6.05 -9.59
N TYR A 113 7.20 5.35 -8.94
CA TYR A 113 6.33 4.38 -9.59
C TYR A 113 4.94 4.41 -8.97
N SER A 114 3.93 4.02 -9.76
CA SER A 114 2.56 3.93 -9.28
C SER A 114 2.18 2.47 -9.04
N SER A 115 1.43 2.22 -7.98
CA SER A 115 0.85 0.92 -7.66
C SER A 115 -0.67 1.03 -7.55
N VAL A 116 -1.39 -0.02 -7.95
CA VAL A 116 -2.84 -0.14 -7.75
C VAL A 116 -3.06 -1.19 -6.67
N THR A 117 -3.90 -0.86 -5.69
CA THR A 117 -4.31 -1.74 -4.60
C THR A 117 -5.83 -1.82 -4.61
N GLY A 118 -6.37 -3.03 -4.40
CA GLY A 118 -7.81 -3.32 -4.39
C GLY A 118 -8.14 -4.39 -3.39
#